data_AF-A0A375G431-F1
#
_entry.id   AF-A0A375G431-F1
#
_cell.length_a   1.000
_cell.length_b   1.000
_cell.length_c   1.000
_cell.angle_alpha   90.00
_cell.angle_beta   90.00
_cell.angle_gamma   90.00
#
_symmetry.space_group_name_H-M   'P 1'
#
loop_
_entity.id
_entity.type
_entity.pdbx_description
1 polymer ?
#
loop_
_entity_poly.entity_id
_entity_poly.type
_entity_poly.pdbx_seq_one_letter_code
_entity_poly.pdbx_strand_id
1 'polypeptide(L)' 'MRGVDDLARAGKILYAGLSDFPAWRVSRAVTLAEVRGSLPIAGVQLEYSLVERTAERELLPMAQALGLGTLPERIIGIPR' A
#
# COMPACT_ATOMS: atom_id res chain seq x y z
N MET A 1 -1.89 9.54 -8.45
CA MET A 1 -0.70 10.14 -7.82
C MET A 1 -0.79 11.66 -7.70
N ARG A 2 -1.12 12.44 -8.74
CA ARG A 2 -1.15 13.92 -8.69
C ARG A 2 -1.77 14.55 -7.43
N GLY A 3 -2.97 14.12 -7.01
CA GLY A 3 -3.59 14.70 -5.81
C GLY A 3 -2.80 14.45 -4.52
N VAL A 4 -2.16 13.30 -4.39
CA VAL A 4 -1.27 12.98 -3.26
C VAL A 4 0.00 13.83 -3.32
N ASP A 5 0.57 14.02 -4.52
CA ASP A 5 1.73 14.89 -4.73
C ASP A 5 1.43 16.35 -4.35
N ASP A 6 0.23 16.84 -4.71
CA ASP A 6 -0.22 18.19 -4.37
C ASP A 6 -0.38 18.37 -2.85
N LEU A 7 -0.92 17.36 -2.15
CA LEU A 7 -1.05 17.37 -0.69
C LEU A 7 0.33 17.34 0.01
N ALA A 8 1.28 16.56 -0.50
CA ALA A 8 2.62 16.51 0.04
C ALA A 8 3.38 17.83 -0.18
N ARG A 9 3.28 18.41 -1.38
CA ARG A 9 3.87 19.73 -1.68
C ARG A 9 3.29 20.84 -0.82
N ALA A 10 1.99 20.75 -0.50
CA ALA A 10 1.33 21.67 0.41
C ALA A 10 1.65 21.43 1.91
N GLY A 11 2.49 20.44 2.23
CA GLY A 11 2.86 20.10 3.61
C GLY A 11 1.73 19.47 4.44
N LYS A 12 0.66 18.99 3.78
CA LYS A 12 -0.51 18.42 4.47
C LYS A 12 -0.33 16.96 4.84
N ILE A 13 0.55 16.25 4.15
CA ILE A 13 0.90 14.86 4.41
C ILE A 13 2.41 14.68 4.32
N LEU A 14 2.92 13.68 5.03
CA LEU A 14 4.34 13.29 4.99
C LEU A 14 4.57 12.07 4.09
N TYR A 15 3.62 11.13 4.10
CA TYR A 15 3.71 9.84 3.41
C TYR A 15 2.36 9.47 2.81
N ALA A 16 2.39 8.61 1.79
CA ALA A 16 1.20 8.01 1.23
C ALA A 16 1.22 6.49 1.38
N GLY A 17 0.05 5.92 1.63
CA GLY A 17 -0.18 4.48 1.62
C GLY A 17 -1.41 4.14 0.80
N LEU A 18 -1.56 2.87 0.48
CA LEU A 18 -2.69 2.33 -0.29
C LEU A 18 -3.42 1.26 0.55
N SER A 19 -4.75 1.21 0.46
CA SER A 19 -5.56 0.17 1.11
C SER A 19 -6.54 -0.44 0.10
N ASP A 20 -6.89 -1.71 0.26
CA ASP A 20 -7.86 -2.43 -0.58
C ASP A 20 -7.55 -2.45 -2.09
N PHE A 21 -6.27 -2.47 -2.44
CA PHE A 21 -5.82 -2.58 -3.83
C PHE A 21 -5.17 -3.93 -4.11
N PRO A 22 -5.43 -4.54 -5.28
CA PRO A 22 -4.74 -5.77 -5.67
C PRO A 22 -3.25 -5.50 -5.93
N ALA A 23 -2.42 -6.53 -5.76
CA ALA A 23 -0.96 -6.42 -5.79
C ALA A 23 -0.43 -5.77 -7.10
N TRP A 24 -1.00 -6.12 -8.25
CA TRP A 24 -0.60 -5.54 -9.54
C TRP A 24 -0.83 -4.02 -9.61
N ARG A 25 -1.88 -3.52 -8.95
CA ARG A 25 -2.22 -2.09 -8.99
C ARG A 25 -1.32 -1.29 -8.05
N VAL A 26 -0.99 -1.86 -6.89
CA VAL A 26 0.03 -1.29 -6.00
C VAL A 26 1.38 -1.23 -6.71
N SER A 27 1.80 -2.35 -7.31
CA SER A 27 3.06 -2.43 -8.06
C SER A 27 3.14 -1.37 -9.15
N ARG A 28 2.06 -1.22 -9.94
CA ARG A 28 1.98 -0.17 -10.95
C ARG A 28 2.05 1.24 -10.36
N ALA A 29 1.42 1.48 -9.21
CA ALA A 29 1.47 2.78 -8.54
C ALA A 29 2.88 3.13 -8.07
N VAL A 30 3.59 2.16 -7.47
CA VAL A 30 5.00 2.31 -7.06
C VAL A 30 5.89 2.61 -8.26
N THR A 31 5.83 1.80 -9.32
CA THR A 31 6.64 2.03 -10.53
C THR A 31 6.35 3.39 -11.16
N LEU A 32 5.08 3.81 -11.23
CA LEU A 32 4.74 5.12 -11.75
C LEU A 32 5.25 6.26 -10.87
N ALA A 33 5.29 6.07 -9.54
CA ALA A 33 5.83 7.07 -8.63
C ALA A 33 7.35 7.23 -8.82
N GLU A 34 8.08 6.11 -8.93
CA GLU A 34 9.52 6.08 -9.21
C GLU A 34 9.87 6.76 -10.53
N VAL A 35 9.21 6.36 -11.63
CA VAL A 35 9.50 6.90 -12.97
C VAL A 35 9.18 8.39 -13.09
N ARG A 36 8.20 8.89 -12.33
CA ARG A 36 7.78 10.30 -12.39
C ARG A 36 8.47 11.18 -11.36
N GLY A 37 9.23 10.62 -10.42
CA GLY A 37 9.72 11.35 -9.26
C GLY A 37 8.59 11.92 -8.39
N SER A 38 7.43 11.25 -8.36
CA SER A 38 6.30 11.59 -7.49
C SER A 38 6.60 11.16 -6.05
N LEU A 39 5.71 11.51 -5.10
CA LEU A 39 5.82 11.04 -3.73
C LEU A 39 5.84 9.49 -3.69
N PRO A 40 6.85 8.88 -3.04
CA PRO A 40 6.91 7.43 -2.88
C PRO A 40 5.70 6.89 -2.09
N ILE A 41 5.22 5.70 -2.46
CA ILE A 41 4.28 4.95 -1.63
C ILE A 41 5.08 4.31 -0.50
N ALA A 42 4.73 4.63 0.74
CA ALA A 42 5.44 4.15 1.92
C ALA A 42 4.96 2.78 2.42
N GLY A 43 3.70 2.43 2.12
CA GLY A 43 3.14 1.18 2.62
C GLY A 43 1.76 0.84 2.08
N VAL A 44 1.31 -0.36 2.45
CA VAL A 44 -0.01 -0.90 2.15
C VAL A 44 -0.72 -1.31 3.44
N GLN A 45 -1.98 -0.90 3.56
CA GLN A 45 -2.91 -1.49 4.51
C GLN A 45 -3.63 -2.64 3.81
N LEU A 46 -3.74 -3.78 4.49
CA LEU A 46 -4.28 -5.00 3.90
C LEU A 46 -5.01 -5.85 4.93
N GLU A 47 -5.95 -6.63 4.42
CA GLU A 47 -6.71 -7.59 5.21
C GLU A 47 -5.84 -8.81 5.54
N TYR A 48 -5.56 -9.02 6.82
CA TYR A 48 -4.73 -10.14 7.28
C TYR A 48 -4.98 -10.49 8.75
N SER A 49 -5.43 -11.72 8.99
CA SER A 49 -5.60 -12.35 10.31
C SER A 49 -5.19 -13.82 10.26
N LEU A 50 -5.22 -14.51 11.40
CA LEU A 50 -5.10 -15.96 11.46
C LEU A 50 -6.14 -16.70 10.59
N VAL A 51 -7.33 -16.14 10.42
CA VAL A 51 -8.42 -16.75 9.64
C VAL A 51 -8.46 -16.27 8.19
N GLU A 52 -7.93 -15.09 7.88
CA GLU A 52 -7.86 -14.52 6.53
C GLU A 52 -6.39 -14.29 6.14
N ARG A 53 -5.87 -15.18 5.30
CA ARG A 53 -4.44 -15.23 4.92
C ARG A 53 -4.22 -15.07 3.41
N THR A 54 -5.24 -14.62 2.65
CA THR A 54 -5.13 -14.45 1.20
C THR A 54 -4.01 -13.48 0.81
N ALA A 55 -3.72 -12.50 1.66
CA ALA A 55 -2.62 -11.55 1.46
C ALA A 55 -1.24 -12.21 1.30
N GLU A 56 -1.02 -13.43 1.83
CA GLU A 56 0.26 -14.15 1.71
C GLU A 56 0.58 -14.57 0.28
N ARG A 57 -0.43 -14.70 -0.58
CA ARG A 57 -0.24 -15.18 -1.95
C ARG A 57 0.47 -14.14 -2.82
N GLU A 58 0.05 -12.88 -2.72
CA GLU A 58 0.55 -11.83 -3.61
C GLU A 58 0.87 -10.52 -2.90
N LEU A 59 0.05 -10.08 -1.93
CA LEU A 59 0.21 -8.75 -1.31
C LEU A 59 1.46 -8.67 -0.43
N LEU A 60 1.70 -9.65 0.44
CA LEU A 60 2.90 -9.66 1.29
C LEU A 60 4.19 -9.86 0.49
N PRO A 61 4.28 -10.82 -0.46
CA PRO A 61 5.45 -10.94 -1.34
C PRO A 61 5.71 -9.67 -2.16
N MET A 62 4.66 -9.04 -2.69
CA MET A 62 4.77 -7.77 -3.43
C MET A 62 5.28 -6.64 -2.53
N ALA A 63 4.71 -6.48 -1.33
CA ALA A 63 5.16 -5.45 -0.40
C ALA A 63 6.64 -5.64 -0.03
N GLN A 64 7.06 -6.88 0.21
CA GLN A 64 8.46 -7.21 0.47
C GLN A 64 9.36 -6.89 -0.72
N ALA A 65 8.96 -7.26 -1.94
CA ALA A 65 9.75 -7.04 -3.15
C ALA A 65 9.92 -5.54 -3.49
N LEU A 66 8.93 -4.72 -3.15
CA LEU A 66 8.94 -3.27 -3.39
C LEU A 66 9.40 -2.44 -2.18
N GLY A 67 9.79 -3.09 -1.08
CA GLY A 67 10.24 -2.40 0.14
C GLY A 67 9.15 -1.58 0.85
N LEU A 68 7.88 -1.99 0.72
CA LEU A 68 6.73 -1.31 1.32
C LEU A 68 6.47 -1.78 2.76
N GLY A 69 6.12 -0.85 3.64
CA GLY A 69 5.57 -1.22 4.96
C GLY A 69 4.19 -1.87 4.83
N THR A 70 3.87 -2.82 5.70
CA THR A 70 2.56 -3.49 5.73
C THR A 70 1.82 -3.21 7.02
N LEU A 71 0.53 -2.85 6.93
CA LEU A 71 -0.34 -2.62 8.07
C LEU A 71 -1.57 -3.53 7.99
N PRO A 72 -1.72 -4.53 8.89
CA PRO A 72 -2.92 -5.37 8.92
C PRO A 72 -4.11 -4.61 9.49
N GLU A 73 -5.28 -4.67 8.83
CA GLU A 73 -6.51 -4.01 9.35
C GLU A 73 -7.47 -4.93 10.10
N ARG A 74 -7.50 -6.23 9.79
CA ARG A 74 -8.33 -7.22 10.50
C ARG A 74 -7.46 -8.19 11.26
N ILE A 75 -7.10 -7.88 12.49
CA ILE A 75 -6.22 -8.76 13.29
C ILE A 75 -7.02 -9.93 13.90
N ILE A 76 -8.28 -9.71 14.28
CA ILE A 76 -9.12 -10.69 15.02
C ILE A 76 -9.93 -11.59 14.07
N GLY A 77 -10.16 -11.18 12.82
CA GLY A 77 -10.81 -12.02 11.81
C GLY A 77 -12.34 -12.10 11.87
N ILE A 78 -13.00 -11.18 12.58
CA ILE A 78 -14.47 -11.15 12.65
C ILE A 78 -15.04 -10.82 11.25
N PRO A 79 -15.93 -11.66 10.68
CA PRO A 79 -16.58 -11.36 9.40
C PRO A 79 -17.57 -10.19 9.54
N ARG A 80 -17.74 -9.42 8.46
CA ARG A 80 -18.77 -8.38 8.37
C ARG A 80 -20.17 -8.97 8.22
#